data_AF-A0A2H0TP00-F1
#
_entry.id   AF-A0A2H0TP00-F1
#
_cell.length_a   1.000
_cell.length_b   1.000
_cell.length_c   1.000
_cell.angle_alpha   90.00
_cell.angle_beta   90.00
_cell.angle_gamma   90.00
#
_symmetry.space_group_name_H-M   'P 1'
#
loop_
_entity.id
_entity.type
_entity.pdbx_description
1 polymer ?
#
loop_
_entity_poly.entity_id
_entity_poly.type
_entity_poly.pdbx_seq_one_letter_code
_entity_poly.pdbx_strand_id
1 'polypeptide(L)'
;MGQIQKQSQPKPHNTINFMKEKRFASYSEEFQLMANTLPMLVSVTKNPTDETDDQFISTHDRFIALDDISKDKMVAPKTATIIQAIGKTYNLNLIQMSDIARAIRNFYFGELTIENLPSILAKEFPIELEKANEISKAIIEKIINDDSQEQAYQASLENIILPTALKHYPGLGEQLITSEKITLKSFPEPVRPSIKNWLADYTFTLGYNSHSSIERGNYIFQNQNTKNLSSQDRQKLSYILKAYDEGSQITIDKNSKTVVFEKTPSVREQFLQKNNRNNPTSEPIQKIERPVQKISFSSPQRMSYEKPRSQNYRQPTPLPKTETPSIKRPAGKNIINLRDDF
;
A
#
# COMPACT_ATOMS: atom_id res chain seq x y z
N MET A 1 70.66 -8.55 -27.64
CA MET A 1 69.90 -8.28 -26.40
C MET A 1 69.11 -6.99 -26.61
N GLY A 2 67.81 -7.07 -26.89
CA GLY A 2 66.94 -5.90 -27.10
C GLY A 2 65.93 -5.81 -25.97
N GLN A 3 66.00 -4.74 -25.17
CA GLN A 3 65.04 -4.46 -24.11
C GLN A 3 63.81 -3.76 -24.71
N ILE A 4 62.65 -4.39 -24.56
CA ILE A 4 61.35 -3.81 -24.92
C ILE A 4 60.81 -3.05 -23.71
N GLN A 5 60.80 -1.72 -23.78
CA GLN A 5 60.12 -0.86 -22.79
C GLN A 5 58.60 -0.94 -23.01
N LYS A 6 57.89 -1.50 -22.03
CA LYS A 6 56.42 -1.41 -21.94
C LYS A 6 56.03 -0.03 -21.43
N GLN A 7 55.45 0.80 -22.30
CA GLN A 7 54.78 2.04 -21.91
C GLN A 7 53.52 1.73 -21.11
N SER A 8 53.41 2.29 -19.91
CA SER A 8 52.23 2.21 -19.06
C SER A 8 51.13 3.13 -19.61
N GLN A 9 49.97 2.55 -19.94
CA GLN A 9 48.78 3.31 -20.32
C GLN A 9 48.21 4.02 -19.08
N PRO A 10 47.81 5.31 -19.19
CA PRO A 10 47.23 6.06 -18.08
C PRO A 10 45.85 5.52 -17.72
N LYS A 11 45.62 5.24 -16.43
CA LYS A 11 44.33 4.73 -15.93
C LYS A 11 43.24 5.81 -16.05
N PRO A 12 42.06 5.49 -16.62
CA PRO A 12 40.93 6.40 -16.71
C PRO A 12 40.17 6.43 -15.38
N HIS A 13 40.63 7.22 -14.41
CA HIS A 13 39.95 7.34 -13.10
C HIS A 13 39.49 8.75 -12.70
N ASN A 14 39.63 9.77 -13.57
CA ASN A 14 39.27 11.15 -13.21
C ASN A 14 38.14 11.81 -14.02
N THR A 15 37.58 11.16 -15.04
CA THR A 15 36.57 11.81 -15.90
C THR A 15 35.15 11.78 -15.32
N ILE A 16 34.85 10.81 -14.45
CA ILE A 16 33.49 10.63 -13.90
C ILE A 16 33.16 11.67 -12.82
N ASN A 17 34.13 12.05 -11.97
CA ASN A 17 33.89 13.05 -10.91
C ASN A 17 33.68 14.46 -11.46
N PHE A 18 34.34 14.84 -12.56
CA PHE A 18 34.18 16.17 -13.16
C PHE A 18 32.78 16.42 -13.76
N MET A 19 32.00 15.36 -14.01
CA MET A 19 30.62 15.47 -14.50
C MET A 19 29.58 15.68 -13.40
N LYS A 20 29.85 15.28 -12.14
CA LYS A 20 28.89 15.43 -11.03
C LYS A 20 28.86 16.85 -10.45
N GLU A 21 30.02 17.49 -10.25
CA GLU A 21 30.11 18.86 -9.69
C GLU A 21 29.39 19.92 -10.55
N LYS A 22 29.32 19.73 -11.87
CA LYS A 22 28.66 20.68 -12.76
C LYS A 22 27.14 20.52 -12.82
N ARG A 23 26.57 19.42 -12.33
CA ARG A 23 25.16 19.13 -12.59
C ARG A 23 24.23 20.03 -11.78
N PHE A 24 24.45 20.17 -10.46
CA PHE A 24 23.57 21.00 -9.63
C PHE A 24 23.72 22.49 -9.95
N ALA A 25 24.96 22.97 -10.06
CA ALA A 25 25.27 24.35 -10.40
C ALA A 25 24.81 24.74 -11.82
N SER A 26 24.59 23.78 -12.73
CA SER A 26 24.05 24.04 -14.06
C SER A 26 22.54 24.25 -14.11
N TYR A 27 21.81 23.91 -13.04
CA TYR A 27 20.37 24.11 -13.00
C TYR A 27 20.01 25.58 -12.80
N SER A 28 18.81 25.97 -13.25
CA SER A 28 18.27 27.31 -12.99
C SER A 28 18.14 27.57 -11.49
N GLU A 29 18.27 28.84 -11.08
CA GLU A 29 18.12 29.24 -9.68
C GLU A 29 16.77 28.80 -9.10
N GLU A 30 15.70 28.86 -9.91
CA GLU A 30 14.37 28.37 -9.54
C GLU A 30 14.38 26.86 -9.23
N PHE A 31 15.02 26.06 -10.08
CA PHE A 31 15.12 24.62 -9.84
C PHE A 31 15.99 24.31 -8.63
N GLN A 32 17.12 25.02 -8.45
CA GLN A 32 17.95 24.86 -7.27
C GLN A 32 17.17 25.20 -5.98
N LEU A 33 16.38 26.27 -6.00
CA LEU A 33 15.51 26.64 -4.89
C LEU A 33 14.48 25.54 -4.60
N MET A 34 13.82 25.03 -5.63
CA MET A 34 12.85 23.94 -5.50
C MET A 34 13.50 22.65 -4.97
N ALA A 35 14.64 22.24 -5.52
CA ALA A 35 15.35 21.03 -5.08
C ALA A 35 15.79 21.12 -3.61
N ASN A 36 16.16 22.31 -3.14
CA ASN A 36 16.54 22.54 -1.74
C ASN A 36 15.36 22.77 -0.80
N THR A 37 14.13 22.92 -1.31
CA THR A 37 12.95 23.18 -0.47
C THR A 37 11.89 22.11 -0.59
N LEU A 38 12.03 21.15 -1.50
CA LEU A 38 11.12 20.03 -1.62
C LEU A 38 11.69 18.78 -0.91
N PRO A 39 11.03 18.24 0.14
CA PRO A 39 11.55 17.10 0.92
C PRO A 39 11.94 15.87 0.09
N MET A 40 11.28 15.61 -1.03
CA MET A 40 11.62 14.47 -1.89
C MET A 40 12.84 14.73 -2.80
N LEU A 41 13.11 15.97 -3.17
CA LEU A 41 14.22 16.30 -4.10
C LEU A 41 15.50 16.72 -3.39
N VAL A 42 15.42 17.04 -2.09
CA VAL A 42 16.58 17.51 -1.34
C VAL A 42 17.62 16.40 -1.21
N SER A 43 18.89 16.73 -1.44
CA SER A 43 20.00 15.79 -1.25
C SER A 43 20.03 15.23 0.19
N VAL A 44 20.38 13.95 0.32
CA VAL A 44 20.70 13.31 1.60
C VAL A 44 21.85 14.03 2.32
N THR A 45 22.84 14.53 1.56
CA THR A 45 24.02 15.21 2.09
C THR A 45 23.87 16.74 2.04
N LYS A 46 24.59 17.46 2.92
CA LYS A 46 24.60 18.94 2.91
C LYS A 46 25.07 19.51 1.58
N ASN A 47 26.04 18.84 0.97
CA ASN A 47 26.55 19.18 -0.35
C ASN A 47 26.00 18.18 -1.38
N PRO A 48 25.10 18.58 -2.29
CA PRO A 48 24.47 17.68 -3.27
C PRO A 48 25.45 16.89 -4.14
N THR A 49 26.69 17.35 -4.32
CA THR A 49 27.70 16.63 -5.09
C THR A 49 28.23 15.38 -4.38
N ASP A 50 28.05 15.30 -3.06
CA ASP A 50 28.55 14.20 -2.23
C ASP A 50 27.53 13.06 -2.11
N GLU A 51 26.32 13.24 -2.67
CA GLU A 51 25.29 12.21 -2.68
C GLU A 51 25.69 11.06 -3.63
N THR A 52 25.73 9.85 -3.07
CA THR A 52 25.99 8.64 -3.86
C THR A 52 24.72 8.16 -4.54
N ASP A 53 24.87 7.42 -5.64
CA ASP A 53 23.73 6.85 -6.35
C ASP A 53 22.96 5.87 -5.44
N ASP A 54 23.66 5.14 -4.56
CA ASP A 54 23.03 4.25 -3.56
C ASP A 54 22.19 5.01 -2.52
N GLN A 55 22.64 6.18 -2.07
CA GLN A 55 21.87 7.04 -1.15
C GLN A 55 20.61 7.56 -1.81
N PHE A 56 20.72 7.99 -3.07
CA PHE A 56 19.59 8.44 -3.87
C PHE A 56 18.56 7.31 -4.08
N ILE A 57 19.02 6.12 -4.50
CA ILE A 57 18.17 4.93 -4.71
C ILE A 57 17.47 4.54 -3.40
N SER A 58 18.22 4.41 -2.31
CA SER A 58 17.65 4.06 -0.99
C SER A 58 16.60 5.06 -0.53
N THR A 59 16.83 6.36 -0.74
CA THR A 59 15.85 7.41 -0.44
C THR A 59 14.59 7.27 -1.29
N HIS A 60 14.75 6.98 -2.58
CA HIS A 60 13.64 6.79 -3.50
C HIS A 60 12.80 5.55 -3.16
N ASP A 61 13.45 4.43 -2.83
CA ASP A 61 12.78 3.19 -2.42
C ASP A 61 11.93 3.41 -1.16
N ARG A 62 12.44 4.17 -0.19
CA ARG A 62 11.71 4.51 1.03
C ARG A 62 10.53 5.44 0.75
N PHE A 63 10.68 6.38 -0.17
CA PHE A 63 9.59 7.22 -0.62
C PHE A 63 8.48 6.41 -1.29
N ILE A 64 8.83 5.46 -2.18
CA ILE A 64 7.84 4.57 -2.83
C ILE A 64 7.05 3.77 -1.79
N ALA A 65 7.70 3.37 -0.70
CA ALA A 65 7.09 2.61 0.39
C ALA A 65 6.16 3.43 1.30
N LEU A 66 6.09 4.75 1.16
CA LEU A 66 5.16 5.60 1.92
C LEU A 66 3.71 5.45 1.44
N ASP A 67 2.77 5.78 2.32
CA ASP A 67 1.37 5.97 1.94
C ASP A 67 1.21 7.15 0.99
N ASP A 68 0.10 7.16 0.25
CA ASP A 68 -0.12 8.12 -0.83
C ASP A 68 -0.23 9.56 -0.32
N ILE A 69 -0.83 9.77 0.87
CA ILE A 69 -0.95 11.10 1.48
C ILE A 69 0.42 11.64 1.89
N SER A 70 1.26 10.81 2.51
CA SER A 70 2.63 11.18 2.87
C SER A 70 3.48 11.50 1.63
N LYS A 71 3.35 10.71 0.56
CA LYS A 71 4.05 10.98 -0.71
C LYS A 71 3.63 12.33 -1.29
N ASP A 72 2.33 12.58 -1.36
CA ASP A 72 1.76 13.82 -1.90
C ASP A 72 2.25 15.03 -1.09
N LYS A 73 2.27 14.95 0.25
CA LYS A 73 2.82 16.02 1.09
C LYS A 73 4.30 16.29 0.82
N MET A 74 5.11 15.25 0.61
CA MET A 74 6.55 15.41 0.35
C MET A 74 6.88 15.96 -1.04
N VAL A 75 6.02 15.76 -2.04
CA VAL A 75 6.22 16.26 -3.41
C VAL A 75 5.39 17.51 -3.73
N ALA A 76 4.47 17.92 -2.85
CA ALA A 76 3.61 19.08 -3.07
C ALA A 76 4.44 20.39 -3.16
N PRO A 77 4.25 21.19 -4.23
CA PRO A 77 4.85 22.53 -4.33
C PRO A 77 4.46 23.47 -3.16
N LYS A 78 3.29 23.24 -2.56
CA LYS A 78 2.83 23.94 -1.35
C LYS A 78 3.83 23.75 -0.19
N THR A 79 4.34 22.54 0.01
CA THR A 79 5.33 22.22 1.05
C THR A 79 6.61 23.02 0.85
N ALA A 80 7.14 23.06 -0.37
CA ALA A 80 8.30 23.88 -0.72
C ALA A 80 8.05 25.37 -0.48
N THR A 81 6.87 25.87 -0.88
CA THR A 81 6.46 27.26 -0.65
C THR A 81 6.40 27.61 0.85
N ILE A 82 5.92 26.70 1.70
CA ILE A 82 5.89 26.89 3.15
C ILE A 82 7.32 26.92 3.72
N ILE A 83 8.20 26.01 3.29
CA ILE A 83 9.60 25.99 3.73
C ILE A 83 10.31 27.30 3.33
N GLN A 84 10.08 27.79 2.11
CA GLN A 84 10.59 29.09 1.66
C GLN A 84 10.04 30.25 2.48
N ALA A 85 8.75 30.23 2.84
CA ALA A 85 8.14 31.25 3.69
C ALA A 85 8.76 31.25 5.10
N ILE A 86 8.97 30.07 5.69
CA ILE A 86 9.70 29.92 6.96
C ILE A 86 11.12 30.48 6.80
N GLY A 87 11.82 30.12 5.73
CA GLY A 87 13.16 30.62 5.44
C GLY A 87 13.22 32.15 5.39
N LYS A 88 12.27 32.79 4.70
CA LYS A 88 12.15 34.26 4.64
C LYS A 88 11.89 34.87 6.02
N THR A 89 10.93 34.32 6.78
CA THR A 89 10.56 34.84 8.12
C THR A 89 11.74 34.80 9.10
N TYR A 90 12.55 33.75 9.06
CA TYR A 90 13.66 33.56 10.01
C TYR A 90 15.04 33.94 9.44
N ASN A 91 15.07 34.54 8.25
CA ASN A 91 16.28 34.91 7.50
C ASN A 91 17.26 33.74 7.33
N LEU A 92 16.75 32.60 6.87
CA LEU A 92 17.53 31.39 6.61
C LEU A 92 18.07 31.41 5.18
N ASN A 93 19.30 30.94 5.02
CA ASN A 93 19.89 30.71 3.71
C ASN A 93 19.39 29.40 3.07
N LEU A 94 19.78 29.17 1.81
CA LEU A 94 19.33 28.00 1.03
C LEU A 94 19.73 26.65 1.65
N ILE A 95 20.94 26.57 2.21
CA ILE A 95 21.43 25.36 2.87
C ILE A 95 20.59 25.04 4.10
N GLN A 96 20.24 26.07 4.89
CA GLN A 96 19.40 25.91 6.06
C GLN A 96 17.97 25.49 5.67
N MET A 97 17.40 26.06 4.61
CA MET A 97 16.11 25.58 4.08
C MET A 97 16.17 24.11 3.63
N SER A 98 17.33 23.66 3.13
CA SER A 98 17.57 22.25 2.78
C SER A 98 17.56 21.34 3.99
N ASP A 99 18.12 21.76 5.13
CA ASP A 99 18.05 20.98 6.36
C ASP A 99 16.59 20.89 6.89
N ILE A 100 15.77 21.93 6.72
CA ILE A 100 14.32 21.84 7.00
C ILE A 100 13.68 20.75 6.13
N ALA A 101 13.92 20.78 4.82
CA ALA A 101 13.37 19.80 3.90
C ALA A 101 13.83 18.37 4.24
N ARG A 102 15.11 18.19 4.60
CA ARG A 102 15.66 16.91 5.10
C ARG A 102 14.98 16.45 6.38
N ALA A 103 14.79 17.34 7.36
CA ALA A 103 14.14 16.99 8.63
C ALA A 103 12.69 16.54 8.43
N ILE A 104 11.94 17.22 7.54
CA ILE A 104 10.58 16.82 7.17
C ILE A 104 10.58 15.44 6.50
N ARG A 105 11.49 15.19 5.55
CA ARG A 105 11.63 13.85 4.94
C ARG A 105 11.91 12.79 6.00
N ASN A 106 12.87 13.04 6.89
CA ASN A 106 13.26 12.09 7.94
C ASN A 106 12.10 11.80 8.90
N PHE A 107 11.23 12.79 9.15
CA PHE A 107 9.99 12.58 9.90
C PHE A 107 9.05 11.59 9.19
N TYR A 108 8.74 11.79 7.90
CA TYR A 108 7.90 10.86 7.14
C TYR A 108 8.54 9.48 6.97
N PHE A 109 9.87 9.41 6.87
CA PHE A 109 10.60 8.15 6.85
C PHE A 109 10.61 7.43 8.21
N GLY A 110 10.19 8.10 9.30
CA GLY A 110 10.13 7.58 10.66
C GLY A 110 11.48 7.55 11.38
N GLU A 111 12.44 8.33 10.89
CA GLU A 111 13.78 8.47 11.48
C GLU A 111 13.86 9.61 12.49
N LEU A 112 12.91 10.54 12.40
CA LEU A 112 12.80 11.69 13.26
C LEU A 112 11.42 11.73 13.90
N THR A 113 11.37 11.89 15.22
CA THR A 113 10.11 12.14 15.95
C THR A 113 9.87 13.64 16.10
N ILE A 114 8.62 14.03 16.32
CA ILE A 114 8.22 15.44 16.41
C ILE A 114 8.93 16.14 17.57
N GLU A 115 9.11 15.44 18.69
CA GLU A 115 9.72 15.96 19.91
C GLU A 115 11.22 16.27 19.71
N ASN A 116 11.87 15.56 18.80
CA ASN A 116 13.29 15.73 18.49
C ASN A 116 13.56 16.75 17.39
N LEU A 117 12.51 17.23 16.69
CA LEU A 117 12.64 18.17 15.59
C LEU A 117 13.40 19.45 16.01
N PRO A 118 13.07 20.14 17.13
CA PRO A 118 13.79 21.35 17.52
C PRO A 118 15.28 21.11 17.79
N SER A 119 15.62 20.02 18.47
CA SER A 119 16.99 19.67 18.82
C SER A 119 17.83 19.36 17.58
N ILE A 120 17.26 18.67 16.58
CA ILE A 120 17.93 18.42 15.30
C ILE A 120 18.12 19.72 14.54
N LEU A 121 17.10 20.57 14.46
CA LEU A 121 17.21 21.86 13.78
C LEU A 121 18.25 22.77 14.47
N ALA A 122 18.28 22.86 15.80
CA ALA A 122 19.29 23.64 16.54
C ALA A 122 20.72 23.08 16.40
N LYS A 123 20.87 21.80 16.04
CA LYS A 123 22.17 21.19 15.74
C LYS A 123 22.61 21.49 14.32
N GLU A 124 21.69 21.40 13.36
CA GLU A 124 21.99 21.61 11.94
C GLU A 124 22.11 23.09 11.58
N PHE A 125 21.34 23.93 12.26
CA PHE A 125 21.41 25.38 12.23
C PHE A 125 22.24 25.86 13.41
N PRO A 126 23.30 26.67 13.21
CA PRO A 126 23.95 27.36 14.33
C PRO A 126 23.05 28.49 14.86
N ILE A 127 21.86 28.14 15.37
CA ILE A 127 20.86 29.03 15.94
C ILE A 127 20.50 28.58 17.36
N GLU A 128 19.92 29.48 18.12
CA GLU A 128 19.45 29.20 19.47
C GLU A 128 18.25 28.24 19.45
N LEU A 129 18.16 27.41 20.50
CA LEU A 129 17.11 26.41 20.65
C LEU A 129 15.70 27.01 20.64
N GLU A 130 15.53 28.23 21.18
CA GLU A 130 14.26 28.95 21.15
C GLU A 130 13.78 29.20 19.71
N LYS A 131 14.64 29.73 18.85
CA LYS A 131 14.34 29.93 17.42
C LYS A 131 14.09 28.60 16.70
N ALA A 132 14.82 27.54 17.05
CA ALA A 132 14.58 26.21 16.50
C ALA A 132 13.20 25.64 16.93
N ASN A 133 12.73 25.94 18.14
CA ASN A 133 11.38 25.58 18.59
C ASN A 133 10.31 26.31 17.79
N GLU A 134 10.48 27.60 17.51
CA GLU A 134 9.53 28.38 16.70
C GLU A 134 9.45 27.86 15.27
N ILE A 135 10.59 27.55 14.65
CA ILE A 135 10.65 26.94 13.31
C ILE A 135 9.95 25.57 13.33
N SER A 136 10.25 24.73 14.32
CA SER A 136 9.63 23.40 14.46
C SER A 136 8.12 23.50 14.59
N LYS A 137 7.62 24.43 15.42
CA LYS A 137 6.18 24.69 15.56
C LYS A 137 5.54 25.05 14.23
N ALA A 138 6.17 25.93 13.45
CA ALA A 138 5.68 26.32 12.13
C ALA A 138 5.66 25.13 11.14
N ILE A 139 6.67 24.27 11.15
CA ILE A 139 6.71 23.04 10.34
C ILE A 139 5.57 22.10 10.73
N ILE A 140 5.40 21.87 12.04
CA ILE A 140 4.38 20.95 12.56
C ILE A 140 3.00 21.44 12.18
N GLU A 141 2.69 22.70 12.45
CA GLU A 141 1.37 23.29 12.20
C GLU A 141 1.03 23.36 10.71
N LYS A 142 1.97 23.80 9.87
CA LYS A 142 1.68 24.13 8.47
C LYS A 142 1.92 23.00 7.48
N ILE A 143 2.69 21.98 7.85
CA ILE A 143 3.10 20.88 6.95
C ILE A 143 2.65 19.54 7.51
N ILE A 144 3.10 19.20 8.73
CA ILE A 144 2.86 17.86 9.29
C ILE A 144 1.36 17.67 9.59
N ASN A 145 0.78 18.61 10.34
CA ASN A 145 -0.62 18.61 10.75
C ASN A 145 -1.57 19.19 9.70
N ASP A 146 -1.07 19.61 8.53
CA ASP A 146 -1.93 20.05 7.42
C ASP A 146 -2.71 18.85 6.87
N ASP A 147 -3.98 18.74 7.23
CA ASP A 147 -4.88 17.67 6.79
C ASP A 147 -5.60 18.01 5.49
N SER A 148 -5.31 19.14 4.83
CA SER A 148 -6.02 19.56 3.62
C SER A 148 -5.93 18.54 2.48
N GLN A 149 -4.81 17.82 2.34
CA GLN A 149 -4.66 16.76 1.34
C GLN A 149 -5.47 15.52 1.70
N GLU A 150 -5.48 15.13 2.98
CA GLU A 150 -6.32 14.02 3.46
C GLU A 150 -7.79 14.35 3.25
N GLN A 151 -8.24 15.55 3.65
CA GLN A 151 -9.61 16.00 3.46
C GLN A 151 -10.00 16.03 1.97
N ALA A 152 -9.11 16.50 1.10
CA ALA A 152 -9.33 16.50 -0.35
C ALA A 152 -9.43 15.07 -0.91
N TYR A 153 -8.59 14.15 -0.45
CA TYR A 153 -8.65 12.73 -0.81
C TYR A 153 -9.94 12.09 -0.32
N GLN A 154 -10.30 12.24 0.96
CA GLN A 154 -11.56 11.74 1.52
C GLN A 154 -12.78 12.33 0.79
N ALA A 155 -12.72 13.61 0.41
CA ALA A 155 -13.76 14.24 -0.39
C ALA A 155 -13.80 13.73 -1.84
N SER A 156 -12.72 13.12 -2.36
CA SER A 156 -12.71 12.44 -3.66
C SER A 156 -13.25 11.01 -3.58
N LEU A 157 -13.42 10.45 -2.37
CA LEU A 157 -14.02 9.14 -2.17
C LEU A 157 -15.55 9.21 -2.21
N GLU A 158 -16.16 8.19 -2.80
CA GLU A 158 -17.60 8.00 -2.87
C GLU A 158 -17.95 6.56 -2.49
N ASN A 159 -18.91 6.38 -1.58
CA ASN A 159 -19.42 5.06 -1.21
C ASN A 159 -20.72 4.78 -1.97
N ILE A 160 -20.69 3.79 -2.87
CA ILE A 160 -21.79 3.47 -3.78
C ILE A 160 -21.91 1.96 -3.97
N ILE A 161 -23.09 1.44 -4.28
CA ILE A 161 -23.28 0.00 -4.54
C ILE A 161 -22.63 -0.41 -5.87
N LEU A 162 -22.04 -1.60 -5.92
CA LEU A 162 -21.27 -2.08 -7.08
C LEU A 162 -22.04 -2.03 -8.42
N PRO A 163 -23.33 -2.42 -8.52
CA PRO A 163 -24.06 -2.30 -9.78
C PRO A 163 -24.18 -0.85 -10.27
N THR A 164 -24.51 0.09 -9.38
CA THR A 164 -24.60 1.51 -9.73
C THR A 164 -23.24 2.08 -10.07
N ALA A 165 -22.19 1.66 -9.36
CA ALA A 165 -20.81 2.02 -9.65
C ALA A 165 -20.40 1.62 -11.08
N LEU A 166 -20.68 0.39 -11.49
CA LEU A 166 -20.36 -0.10 -12.83
C LEU A 166 -21.11 0.67 -13.94
N LYS A 167 -22.30 1.19 -13.65
CA LYS A 167 -23.05 2.06 -14.57
C LYS A 167 -22.48 3.48 -14.63
N HIS A 168 -22.19 4.09 -13.47
CA HIS A 168 -21.64 5.45 -13.38
C HIS A 168 -20.20 5.54 -13.89
N TYR A 169 -19.42 4.47 -13.68
CA TYR A 169 -18.02 4.38 -14.03
C TYR A 169 -17.79 3.13 -14.92
N PRO A 170 -18.10 3.16 -16.22
CA PRO A 170 -17.99 1.97 -17.09
C PRO A 170 -16.58 1.36 -17.14
N GLY A 171 -15.54 2.18 -16.99
CA GLY A 171 -14.14 1.72 -16.92
C GLY A 171 -13.82 0.87 -15.69
N LEU A 172 -14.63 0.97 -14.63
CA LEU A 172 -14.47 0.20 -13.40
C LEU A 172 -14.55 -1.31 -13.65
N GLY A 173 -15.40 -1.73 -14.59
CA GLY A 173 -15.52 -3.14 -14.98
C GLY A 173 -14.23 -3.73 -15.54
N GLU A 174 -13.33 -2.90 -16.08
CA GLU A 174 -12.03 -3.28 -16.65
C GLU A 174 -10.88 -3.18 -15.64
N GLN A 175 -11.13 -2.70 -14.41
CA GLN A 175 -10.13 -2.65 -13.35
C GLN A 175 -9.65 -4.06 -13.00
N LEU A 176 -8.33 -4.25 -13.04
CA LEU A 176 -7.70 -5.50 -12.63
C LEU A 176 -7.74 -5.63 -11.10
N ILE A 177 -8.28 -6.73 -10.60
CA ILE A 177 -8.37 -6.96 -9.14
C ILE A 177 -7.45 -8.07 -8.64
N THR A 178 -6.94 -8.92 -9.54
CA THR A 178 -5.97 -9.98 -9.21
C THR A 178 -4.85 -10.03 -10.24
N SER A 179 -3.79 -10.78 -9.95
CA SER A 179 -2.61 -10.90 -10.82
C SER A 179 -2.76 -12.01 -11.88
N GLU A 180 -3.42 -13.11 -11.51
CA GLU A 180 -3.58 -14.30 -12.36
C GLU A 180 -4.72 -14.15 -13.39
N LYS A 181 -4.54 -14.67 -14.60
CA LYS A 181 -5.57 -14.67 -15.66
C LYS A 181 -6.73 -15.63 -15.33
N ILE A 182 -7.91 -15.36 -15.88
CA ILE A 182 -9.13 -16.15 -15.65
C ILE A 182 -9.41 -17.03 -16.86
N THR A 183 -9.70 -18.32 -16.64
CA THR A 183 -10.18 -19.20 -17.70
C THR A 183 -11.71 -19.20 -17.71
N LEU A 184 -12.32 -18.52 -18.68
CA LEU A 184 -13.78 -18.48 -18.87
C LEU A 184 -14.22 -19.53 -19.88
N LYS A 185 -15.33 -20.24 -19.63
CA LYS A 185 -15.81 -21.27 -20.57
C LYS A 185 -16.23 -20.73 -21.94
N SER A 186 -16.59 -19.46 -22.02
CA SER A 186 -16.99 -18.80 -23.27
C SER A 186 -15.80 -18.39 -24.15
N PHE A 187 -14.57 -18.44 -23.63
CA PHE A 187 -13.38 -18.00 -24.33
C PHE A 187 -12.34 -19.14 -24.39
N PRO A 188 -11.72 -19.39 -25.55
CA PRO A 188 -10.70 -20.44 -25.67
C PRO A 188 -9.39 -20.06 -24.95
N GLU A 189 -9.13 -18.77 -24.78
CA GLU A 189 -7.92 -18.25 -24.16
C GLU A 189 -8.20 -17.61 -22.79
N PRO A 190 -7.26 -17.66 -21.83
CA PRO A 190 -7.40 -16.98 -20.56
C PRO A 190 -7.54 -15.46 -20.72
N VAL A 191 -8.53 -14.88 -20.06
CA VAL A 191 -8.87 -13.45 -20.13
C VAL A 191 -8.22 -12.67 -18.99
N ARG A 192 -8.23 -11.33 -19.12
CA ARG A 192 -7.71 -10.42 -18.09
C ARG A 192 -8.52 -10.52 -16.78
N PRO A 193 -7.87 -10.41 -15.62
CA PRO A 193 -8.54 -10.50 -14.32
C PRO A 193 -9.28 -9.22 -13.89
N SER A 194 -10.18 -8.75 -14.74
CA SER A 194 -10.99 -7.57 -14.46
C SER A 194 -12.20 -7.90 -13.57
N ILE A 195 -12.77 -6.87 -12.92
CA ILE A 195 -14.02 -7.01 -12.14
C ILE A 195 -15.10 -7.72 -12.96
N LYS A 196 -15.32 -7.29 -14.20
CA LYS A 196 -16.33 -7.87 -15.09
C LYS A 196 -16.10 -9.35 -15.38
N ASN A 197 -14.86 -9.74 -15.65
CA ASN A 197 -14.53 -11.14 -15.97
C ASN A 197 -14.62 -12.04 -14.73
N TRP A 198 -14.27 -11.53 -13.55
CA TRP A 198 -14.47 -12.26 -12.29
C TRP A 198 -15.95 -12.47 -11.97
N LEU A 199 -16.79 -11.43 -12.14
CA LEU A 199 -18.24 -11.57 -11.97
C LEU A 199 -18.85 -12.53 -12.99
N ALA A 200 -18.35 -12.53 -14.24
CA ALA A 200 -18.78 -13.48 -15.26
C ALA A 200 -18.41 -14.93 -14.90
N ASP A 201 -17.20 -15.18 -14.40
CA ASP A 201 -16.81 -16.52 -13.94
C ASP A 201 -17.64 -16.98 -12.73
N TYR A 202 -17.86 -16.06 -11.79
CA TYR A 202 -18.63 -16.31 -10.57
C TYR A 202 -20.08 -16.69 -10.88
N THR A 203 -20.77 -15.86 -11.66
CA THR A 203 -22.17 -16.09 -12.06
C THR A 203 -22.32 -17.29 -12.99
N PHE A 204 -21.33 -17.56 -13.85
CA PHE A 204 -21.32 -18.78 -14.65
C PHE A 204 -21.20 -20.05 -13.77
N THR A 205 -20.45 -19.97 -12.67
CA THR A 205 -20.20 -21.11 -11.78
C THR A 205 -21.36 -21.37 -10.82
N LEU A 206 -21.92 -20.32 -10.20
CA LEU A 206 -22.92 -20.44 -9.13
C LEU A 206 -24.34 -19.99 -9.55
N GLY A 207 -24.50 -19.36 -10.71
CA GLY A 207 -25.75 -18.75 -11.17
C GLY A 207 -25.84 -17.26 -10.83
N TYR A 208 -26.96 -16.62 -11.21
CA TYR A 208 -27.20 -15.17 -11.05
C TYR A 208 -27.85 -14.76 -9.72
N ASN A 209 -28.22 -15.74 -8.88
CA ASN A 209 -28.86 -15.46 -7.59
C ASN A 209 -27.82 -15.01 -6.57
N SER A 210 -28.24 -14.27 -5.53
CA SER A 210 -27.34 -13.98 -4.39
C SER A 210 -26.91 -15.27 -3.70
N HIS A 211 -25.62 -15.38 -3.38
CA HIS A 211 -25.05 -16.55 -2.71
C HIS A 211 -24.74 -16.31 -1.24
N SER A 212 -24.76 -17.38 -0.45
CA SER A 212 -24.36 -17.35 0.96
C SER A 212 -22.84 -17.16 1.11
N SER A 213 -22.41 -16.67 2.29
CA SER A 213 -20.99 -16.56 2.64
C SER A 213 -20.22 -17.88 2.49
N ILE A 214 -20.88 -19.03 2.69
CA ILE A 214 -20.27 -20.36 2.54
C ILE A 214 -20.03 -20.68 1.07
N GLU A 215 -21.01 -20.46 0.20
CA GLU A 215 -20.87 -20.69 -1.25
C GLU A 215 -19.79 -19.79 -1.86
N ARG A 216 -19.81 -18.49 -1.49
CA ARG A 216 -18.78 -17.53 -1.88
C ARG A 216 -17.39 -17.95 -1.38
N GLY A 217 -17.29 -18.41 -0.13
CA GLY A 217 -16.06 -18.99 0.42
C GLY A 217 -15.57 -20.19 -0.40
N ASN A 218 -16.45 -21.14 -0.67
CA ASN A 218 -16.11 -22.32 -1.48
C ASN A 218 -15.61 -21.91 -2.87
N TYR A 219 -16.24 -20.93 -3.53
CA TYR A 219 -15.74 -20.39 -4.79
C TYR A 219 -14.33 -19.79 -4.65
N ILE A 220 -14.08 -18.95 -3.65
CA ILE A 220 -12.78 -18.29 -3.44
C ILE A 220 -11.66 -19.30 -3.12
N PHE A 221 -11.98 -20.42 -2.47
CA PHE A 221 -10.96 -21.38 -2.01
C PHE A 221 -10.82 -22.63 -2.88
N GLN A 222 -11.86 -23.04 -3.61
CA GLN A 222 -11.90 -24.32 -4.30
C GLN A 222 -12.07 -24.19 -5.83
N ASN A 223 -12.43 -23.01 -6.36
CA ASN A 223 -12.56 -22.83 -7.80
C ASN A 223 -11.19 -22.92 -8.50
N GLN A 224 -11.17 -23.45 -9.72
CA GLN A 224 -9.96 -23.62 -10.53
C GLN A 224 -9.24 -22.28 -10.76
N ASN A 225 -9.98 -21.21 -11.06
CA ASN A 225 -9.44 -19.87 -11.30
C ASN A 225 -8.91 -19.22 -10.01
N THR A 226 -9.45 -19.57 -8.84
CA THR A 226 -9.12 -18.90 -7.57
C THR A 226 -8.05 -19.64 -6.75
N LYS A 227 -7.82 -20.93 -7.01
CA LYS A 227 -6.93 -21.79 -6.20
C LYS A 227 -5.48 -21.27 -6.11
N ASN A 228 -5.00 -20.56 -7.12
CA ASN A 228 -3.63 -20.04 -7.21
C ASN A 228 -3.51 -18.57 -6.76
N LEU A 229 -4.62 -17.93 -6.40
CA LEU A 229 -4.59 -16.52 -5.97
C LEU A 229 -3.87 -16.36 -4.64
N SER A 230 -3.10 -15.26 -4.55
CA SER A 230 -2.48 -14.80 -3.31
C SER A 230 -3.56 -14.43 -2.26
N SER A 231 -3.17 -14.34 -0.99
CA SER A 231 -4.09 -13.92 0.07
C SER A 231 -4.68 -12.53 -0.20
N GLN A 232 -3.87 -11.58 -0.67
CA GLN A 232 -4.30 -10.23 -1.02
C GLN A 232 -5.29 -10.22 -2.18
N ASP A 233 -5.02 -11.01 -3.23
CA ASP A 233 -5.92 -11.12 -4.38
C ASP A 233 -7.27 -11.75 -3.99
N ARG A 234 -7.25 -12.78 -3.12
CA ARG A 234 -8.48 -13.38 -2.57
C ARG A 234 -9.28 -12.38 -1.74
N GLN A 235 -8.63 -11.53 -0.95
CA GLN A 235 -9.31 -10.49 -0.18
C GLN A 235 -10.00 -9.47 -1.10
N LYS A 236 -9.31 -8.98 -2.13
CA LYS A 236 -9.89 -8.06 -3.12
C LYS A 236 -11.07 -8.70 -3.84
N LEU A 237 -10.93 -9.94 -4.30
CA LEU A 237 -12.01 -10.68 -4.95
C LEU A 237 -13.19 -10.90 -3.99
N SER A 238 -12.91 -11.31 -2.74
CA SER A 238 -13.94 -11.51 -1.72
C SER A 238 -14.74 -10.23 -1.45
N TYR A 239 -14.07 -9.08 -1.43
CA TYR A 239 -14.71 -7.77 -1.25
C TYR A 239 -15.69 -7.46 -2.38
N ILE A 240 -15.26 -7.65 -3.64
CA ILE A 240 -16.10 -7.42 -4.82
C ILE A 240 -17.29 -8.39 -4.86
N LEU A 241 -17.06 -9.69 -4.61
CA LEU A 241 -18.13 -10.70 -4.63
C LEU A 241 -19.15 -10.47 -3.51
N LYS A 242 -18.69 -10.08 -2.31
CA LYS A 242 -19.58 -9.69 -1.21
C LYS A 242 -20.45 -8.50 -1.60
N ALA A 243 -19.86 -7.46 -2.18
CA ALA A 243 -20.60 -6.28 -2.64
C ALA A 243 -21.60 -6.60 -3.76
N TYR A 244 -21.29 -7.57 -4.61
CA TYR A 244 -22.20 -8.08 -5.63
C TYR A 244 -23.42 -8.79 -5.02
N ASP A 245 -23.21 -9.77 -4.14
CA ASP A 245 -24.29 -10.60 -3.58
C ASP A 245 -25.18 -9.84 -2.60
N GLU A 246 -24.55 -9.06 -1.71
CA GLU A 246 -25.19 -8.43 -0.55
C GLU A 246 -25.61 -6.98 -0.83
N GLY A 247 -25.22 -6.43 -1.99
CA GLY A 247 -25.45 -5.02 -2.31
C GLY A 247 -24.70 -4.06 -1.38
N SER A 248 -23.61 -4.51 -0.74
CA SER A 248 -22.82 -3.64 0.14
C SER A 248 -22.13 -2.53 -0.66
N GLN A 249 -21.97 -1.37 -0.03
CA GLN A 249 -21.28 -0.24 -0.65
C GLN A 249 -19.80 -0.56 -0.87
N ILE A 250 -19.27 -0.09 -2.00
CA ILE A 250 -17.85 -0.05 -2.30
C ILE A 250 -17.36 1.39 -2.30
N THR A 251 -16.10 1.59 -1.95
CA THR A 251 -15.45 2.91 -1.99
C THR A 251 -14.78 3.11 -3.34
N ILE A 252 -15.10 4.20 -4.01
CA ILE A 252 -14.54 4.59 -5.32
C ILE A 252 -13.83 5.91 -5.17
N ASP A 253 -12.65 6.02 -5.74
CA ASP A 253 -12.02 7.32 -5.95
C ASP A 253 -12.55 7.94 -7.24
N LYS A 254 -13.27 9.06 -7.11
CA LYS A 254 -13.89 9.79 -8.22
C LYS A 254 -12.87 10.26 -9.26
N ASN A 255 -11.63 10.51 -8.85
CA ASN A 255 -10.58 11.00 -9.74
C ASN A 255 -10.02 9.88 -10.61
N SER A 256 -9.56 8.79 -9.99
CA SER A 256 -9.02 7.63 -10.72
C SER A 256 -10.09 6.73 -11.32
N LYS A 257 -11.36 6.85 -10.88
CA LYS A 257 -12.49 6.00 -11.26
C LYS A 257 -12.21 4.52 -10.98
N THR A 258 -11.57 4.25 -9.85
CA THR A 258 -11.19 2.90 -9.43
C THR A 258 -11.73 2.57 -8.04
N VAL A 259 -11.96 1.28 -7.78
CA VAL A 259 -12.27 0.78 -6.44
C VAL A 259 -11.04 0.93 -5.56
N VAL A 260 -11.22 1.59 -4.43
CA VAL A 260 -10.20 1.70 -3.38
C VAL A 260 -10.37 0.52 -2.44
N PHE A 261 -9.34 -0.33 -2.39
CA PHE A 261 -9.28 -1.44 -1.44
C PHE A 261 -8.61 -0.95 -0.16
N GLU A 262 -9.23 -1.19 1.00
CA GLU A 262 -8.59 -0.93 2.29
C GLU A 262 -7.26 -1.69 2.36
N LYS A 263 -6.16 -0.94 2.47
CA LYS A 263 -4.86 -1.55 2.76
C LYS A 263 -5.00 -2.18 4.15
N THR A 264 -4.70 -3.46 4.27
CA THR A 264 -4.57 -4.07 5.61
C THR A 264 -3.55 -3.24 6.37
N PRO A 265 -3.91 -2.64 7.52
CA PRO A 265 -3.04 -1.70 8.19
C PRO A 265 -1.70 -2.36 8.43
N SER A 266 -0.64 -1.74 7.94
CA SER A 266 0.70 -2.27 8.18
C SER A 266 0.96 -2.25 9.68
N VAL A 267 1.75 -3.18 10.20
CA VAL A 267 2.10 -3.23 11.65
C VAL A 267 2.62 -1.87 12.14
N ARG A 268 3.20 -1.05 11.24
CA ARG A 268 3.68 0.31 11.49
C ARG A 268 2.57 1.32 11.84
N GLU A 269 1.41 1.26 11.17
CA GLU A 269 0.28 2.16 11.48
C GLU A 269 -0.33 1.86 12.85
N GLN A 270 -0.28 0.59 13.27
CA GLN A 270 -0.70 0.20 14.62
C GLN A 270 0.19 0.80 15.71
N PHE A 271 1.48 1.03 15.42
CA PHE A 271 2.38 1.72 16.35
C PHE A 271 2.09 3.22 16.46
N LEU A 272 1.73 3.89 15.34
CA LEU A 272 1.39 5.32 15.36
C LEU A 272 0.05 5.60 16.09
N GLN A 273 -0.96 4.75 15.90
CA GLN A 273 -2.24 4.90 16.61
C GLN A 273 -2.11 4.70 18.13
N LYS A 274 -1.10 3.95 18.59
CA LYS A 274 -0.88 3.70 20.01
C LYS A 274 -0.29 4.91 20.75
N ASN A 275 0.47 5.75 20.06
CA ASN A 275 1.06 6.95 20.66
C ASN A 275 0.06 8.12 20.79
N ASN A 276 -0.97 8.17 19.95
CA ASN A 276 -2.01 9.21 20.01
C ASN A 276 -3.14 8.95 21.03
N ARG A 277 -3.15 7.80 21.73
CA ARG A 277 -4.17 7.49 22.77
C ARG A 277 -3.76 7.86 24.20
N ASN A 278 -2.62 8.51 24.41
CA ASN A 278 -2.14 8.90 25.74
C ASN A 278 -2.53 10.34 26.12
N ASN A 279 -3.82 10.67 26.10
CA ASN A 279 -4.37 11.74 26.91
C ASN A 279 -5.36 11.13 27.90
N PRO A 280 -4.93 10.72 29.11
CA PRO A 280 -5.86 10.41 30.18
C PRO A 280 -6.36 11.73 30.77
N THR A 281 -7.58 12.12 30.42
CA THR A 281 -8.39 12.94 31.33
C THR A 281 -8.62 12.09 32.56
N SER A 282 -7.79 12.30 33.58
CA SER A 282 -7.93 11.66 34.88
C SER A 282 -9.15 12.24 35.60
N GLU A 283 -10.31 11.62 35.39
CA GLU A 283 -11.36 11.65 36.41
C GLU A 283 -10.92 10.78 37.60
N PRO A 284 -11.16 11.22 38.85
CA PRO A 284 -10.75 10.47 40.04
C PRO A 284 -11.60 9.19 40.16
N ILE A 285 -10.98 8.06 39.85
CA ILE A 285 -11.58 6.72 40.04
C ILE A 285 -11.74 6.48 41.54
N GLN A 286 -12.99 6.46 42.01
CA GLN A 286 -13.34 5.97 43.34
C GLN A 286 -12.95 4.49 43.45
N LYS A 287 -12.18 4.19 44.49
CA LYS A 287 -11.61 2.88 44.81
C LYS A 287 -12.74 1.94 45.28
N ILE A 288 -13.34 1.19 44.37
CA ILE A 288 -14.25 0.08 44.71
C ILE A 288 -13.39 -1.15 45.00
N GLU A 289 -13.27 -1.51 46.27
CA GLU A 289 -12.68 -2.76 46.71
C GLU A 289 -13.54 -3.93 46.21
N ARG A 290 -13.00 -4.75 45.30
CA ARG A 290 -13.61 -6.03 44.92
C ARG A 290 -12.90 -7.16 45.67
N PRO A 291 -13.66 -8.13 46.24
CA PRO A 291 -13.08 -9.27 46.92
C PRO A 291 -12.33 -10.18 45.93
N VAL A 292 -11.08 -10.49 46.27
CA VAL A 292 -10.20 -11.40 45.54
C VAL A 292 -10.74 -12.82 45.67
N GLN A 293 -11.47 -13.30 44.67
CA GLN A 293 -11.73 -14.72 44.51
C GLN A 293 -10.52 -15.38 43.84
N LYS A 294 -9.81 -16.20 44.61
CA LYS A 294 -8.71 -17.05 44.13
C LYS A 294 -9.30 -18.12 43.19
N ILE A 295 -9.12 -17.95 41.89
CA ILE A 295 -9.42 -18.98 40.90
C ILE A 295 -8.26 -19.99 40.94
N SER A 296 -8.51 -21.14 41.57
CA SER A 296 -7.60 -22.29 41.54
C SER A 296 -7.75 -23.00 40.19
N PHE A 297 -6.69 -23.00 39.39
CA PHE A 297 -6.62 -23.82 38.18
C PHE A 297 -6.27 -25.25 38.56
N SER A 298 -7.25 -26.15 38.45
CA SER A 298 -7.03 -27.59 38.52
C SER A 298 -6.25 -28.07 37.30
N SER A 299 -5.28 -28.95 37.57
CA SER A 299 -4.28 -29.50 36.66
C SER A 299 -4.86 -30.16 35.41
N PRO A 300 -4.11 -30.24 34.29
CA PRO A 300 -4.53 -30.92 33.08
C PRO A 300 -4.76 -32.42 33.32
N GLN A 301 -5.97 -32.90 33.06
CA GLN A 301 -6.27 -34.33 32.97
C GLN A 301 -5.46 -34.93 31.81
N ARG A 302 -4.56 -35.88 32.14
CA ARG A 302 -3.90 -36.75 31.17
C ARG A 302 -4.96 -37.61 30.47
N MET A 303 -5.17 -37.38 29.19
CA MET A 303 -5.96 -38.27 28.32
C MET A 303 -5.20 -39.58 28.13
N SER A 304 -5.83 -40.68 28.52
CA SER A 304 -5.37 -42.05 28.33
C SER A 304 -5.34 -42.37 26.83
N TYR A 305 -4.17 -42.67 26.27
CA TYR A 305 -4.07 -43.19 24.91
C TYR A 305 -4.63 -44.62 24.88
N GLU A 306 -5.81 -44.77 24.28
CA GLU A 306 -6.40 -46.06 23.92
C GLU A 306 -5.65 -46.66 22.73
N LYS A 307 -5.24 -47.93 22.86
CA LYS A 307 -4.55 -48.71 21.83
C LYS A 307 -5.43 -48.86 20.58
N PRO A 308 -4.88 -48.70 19.36
CA PRO A 308 -5.62 -48.98 18.14
C PRO A 308 -5.93 -50.49 18.03
N ARG A 309 -7.23 -50.82 17.97
CA ARG A 309 -7.71 -52.14 17.56
C ARG A 309 -7.40 -52.35 16.07
N SER A 310 -6.73 -53.44 15.77
CA SER A 310 -6.49 -53.96 14.42
C SER A 310 -7.82 -54.16 13.68
N GLN A 311 -8.07 -53.34 12.67
CA GLN A 311 -9.18 -53.54 11.73
C GLN A 311 -8.71 -54.45 10.58
N ASN A 312 -9.46 -55.53 10.39
CA ASN A 312 -9.34 -56.45 9.27
C ASN A 312 -9.65 -55.72 7.95
N TYR A 313 -8.72 -55.76 7.01
CA TYR A 313 -8.93 -55.30 5.64
C TYR A 313 -9.96 -56.20 4.94
N ARG A 314 -11.12 -55.64 4.60
CA ARG A 314 -12.05 -56.26 3.64
C ARG A 314 -11.45 -56.15 2.23
N GLN A 315 -11.46 -57.26 1.50
CA GLN A 315 -11.06 -57.28 0.10
C GLN A 315 -12.08 -56.54 -0.78
N PRO A 316 -11.64 -55.88 -1.87
CA PRO A 316 -12.52 -55.17 -2.78
C PRO A 316 -13.31 -56.12 -3.67
N THR A 317 -14.63 -55.92 -3.70
CA THR A 317 -15.56 -56.58 -4.64
C THR A 317 -15.35 -56.02 -6.06
N PRO A 318 -15.36 -56.85 -7.12
CA PRO A 318 -15.22 -56.36 -8.49
C PRO A 318 -16.47 -55.59 -8.94
N LEU A 319 -16.24 -54.47 -9.63
CA LEU A 319 -17.27 -53.60 -10.23
C LEU A 319 -17.94 -54.28 -11.44
N PRO A 320 -19.27 -54.17 -11.62
CA PRO A 320 -19.95 -54.60 -12.83
C PRO A 320 -19.62 -53.67 -14.01
N LYS A 321 -19.42 -54.26 -15.18
CA LYS A 321 -19.25 -53.54 -16.46
C LYS A 321 -20.61 -52.99 -16.90
N THR A 322 -20.73 -51.66 -16.97
CA THR A 322 -21.91 -50.98 -17.51
C THR A 322 -21.70 -50.69 -19.00
N GLU A 323 -22.54 -51.29 -19.84
CA GLU A 323 -22.66 -50.97 -21.26
C GLU A 323 -23.24 -49.56 -21.44
N THR A 324 -22.65 -48.77 -22.33
CA THR A 324 -23.07 -47.41 -22.65
C THR A 324 -24.00 -47.42 -23.86
N PRO A 325 -25.25 -46.91 -23.77
CA PRO A 325 -26.07 -46.67 -24.95
C PRO A 325 -25.68 -45.34 -25.61
N SER A 326 -25.51 -45.37 -26.93
CA SER A 326 -25.24 -44.19 -27.75
C SER A 326 -26.48 -43.30 -27.80
N ILE A 327 -26.38 -42.06 -27.30
CA ILE A 327 -27.43 -41.05 -27.44
C ILE A 327 -26.95 -40.00 -28.45
N LYS A 328 -27.56 -40.02 -29.64
CA LYS A 328 -27.50 -38.93 -30.63
C LYS A 328 -28.22 -37.70 -30.05
N ARG A 329 -27.53 -36.57 -29.95
CA ARG A 329 -28.15 -35.26 -29.64
C ARG A 329 -28.37 -34.46 -30.93
N PRO A 330 -29.56 -33.86 -31.15
CA PRO A 330 -29.78 -32.91 -32.23
C PRO A 330 -29.22 -31.53 -31.87
N ALA A 331 -28.74 -30.81 -32.90
CA ALA A 331 -28.23 -29.47 -32.82
C ALA A 331 -29.37 -28.45 -32.58
N GLY A 332 -29.39 -27.84 -31.40
CA GLY A 332 -30.26 -26.71 -31.07
C GLY A 332 -29.47 -25.41 -31.09
N LYS A 333 -29.81 -24.51 -32.01
CA LYS A 333 -29.38 -23.10 -32.04
C LYS A 333 -30.09 -22.36 -30.90
N ASN A 334 -29.34 -21.73 -30.02
CA ASN A 334 -29.81 -20.60 -29.20
C ASN A 334 -28.63 -19.67 -28.95
N ILE A 335 -28.53 -18.63 -29.78
CA ILE A 335 -27.67 -17.46 -29.54
C ILE A 335 -28.59 -16.41 -28.94
N ILE A 336 -28.46 -16.14 -27.65
CA ILE A 336 -29.10 -15.01 -26.97
C ILE A 336 -28.04 -13.90 -26.91
N ASN A 337 -28.33 -12.78 -27.57
CA ASN A 337 -27.52 -11.56 -27.51
C ASN A 337 -27.73 -10.87 -26.15
N LEU A 338 -26.67 -10.79 -25.35
CA LEU A 338 -26.60 -10.00 -24.11
C LEU A 338 -26.01 -8.62 -24.44
N ARG A 339 -26.81 -7.72 -25.02
CA ARG A 339 -26.33 -6.36 -25.33
C ARG A 339 -27.04 -5.21 -24.62
N ASP A 340 -28.17 -5.42 -23.94
CA ASP A 340 -29.01 -4.26 -23.57
C ASP A 340 -29.41 -4.11 -22.10
N ASP A 341 -28.84 -4.86 -21.14
CA ASP A 341 -29.21 -4.72 -19.72
C ASP A 341 -28.01 -4.57 -18.78
N PHE A 342 -27.23 -3.49 -18.91
CA PHE A 342 -26.42 -2.97 -17.80
C PHE A 342 -26.37 -1.44 -17.81
#